data_AF-A0A957CKZ7-F1
#
_entry.id   AF-A0A957CKZ7-F1
#
_cell.length_a   1.000
_cell.length_b   1.000
_cell.length_c   1.000
_cell.angle_alpha   90.00
_cell.angle_beta   90.00
_cell.angle_gamma   90.00
#
_symmetry.space_group_name_H-M   'P 1'
#
loop_
_entity.id
_entity.type
_entity.pdbx_description
1 polymer ?
#
loop_
_entity_poly.entity_id
_entity_poly.type
_entity_poly.pdbx_seq_one_letter_code
_entity_poly.pdbx_strand_id
1 'polypeptide(L)'
;MAKKLLNLVNNEGVKPFKAVGTGKDGLGVMPVVGKPVGDPAVYGPDRVFLYLWLDGDDSQDTAVSTLKAAGFPVITARWHDLSDLGGQFFLWQMATAVAAHHLNISPFSQSQADALKAQIRELVARIQVEGESALPKAPCCP
;
A
#
# COMPACT_ATOMS: atom_id res chain seq x y z
N MET A 1 -8.97 9.40 -13.06
CA MET A 1 -8.16 9.18 -11.84
C MET A 1 -7.72 7.72 -11.83
N ALA A 2 -6.42 7.45 -12.00
CA ALA A 2 -5.90 6.09 -12.02
C ALA A 2 -5.49 5.67 -10.59
N LYS A 3 -6.40 5.02 -9.87
CA LYS A 3 -6.06 4.22 -8.70
C LYS A 3 -5.73 2.82 -9.20
N LYS A 4 -4.57 2.28 -8.84
CA LYS A 4 -4.26 0.86 -9.05
C LYS A 4 -4.07 0.21 -7.70
N LEU A 5 -4.67 -0.93 -7.50
CA LEU A 5 -4.57 -1.70 -6.26
C LEU A 5 -3.62 -2.87 -6.52
N LEU A 6 -2.55 -2.93 -5.74
CA LEU A 6 -1.57 -4.00 -5.80
C LEU A 6 -1.97 -5.05 -4.76
N ASN A 7 -2.51 -6.17 -5.23
CA ASN A 7 -2.76 -7.31 -4.35
C ASN A 7 -1.46 -8.10 -4.19
N LEU A 8 -0.95 -8.12 -2.97
CA LEU A 8 0.17 -8.93 -2.54
C LEU A 8 -0.37 -10.28 -2.06
N VAL A 9 -0.04 -11.32 -2.82
CA VAL A 9 -0.33 -12.70 -2.46
C VAL A 9 0.82 -13.19 -1.58
N ASN A 10 0.61 -13.17 -0.27
CA ASN A 10 1.60 -13.62 0.71
C ASN A 10 1.01 -14.76 1.57
N ASN A 11 1.86 -15.74 1.89
CA ASN A 11 1.61 -16.67 2.98
C ASN A 11 1.94 -15.98 4.33
N GLU A 12 1.27 -16.40 5.40
CA GLU A 12 1.23 -15.71 6.68
C GLU A 12 2.63 -15.41 7.26
N GLY A 13 2.90 -14.15 7.65
CA GLY A 13 4.10 -13.80 8.43
C GLY A 13 4.87 -12.55 8.01
N VAL A 14 4.64 -11.98 6.82
CA VAL A 14 5.31 -10.74 6.41
C VAL A 14 4.49 -9.53 6.84
N LYS A 15 5.03 -8.73 7.78
CA LYS A 15 4.43 -7.44 8.15
C LYS A 15 4.24 -6.59 6.89
N PRO A 16 3.08 -5.96 6.68
CA PRO A 16 2.84 -5.17 5.49
C PRO A 16 3.90 -4.08 5.36
N PHE A 17 4.50 -4.01 4.16
CA PHE A 17 5.30 -2.86 3.76
C PHE A 17 4.45 -1.61 4.00
N LYS A 18 5.01 -0.65 4.73
CA LYS A 18 4.36 0.61 5.08
C LYS A 18 3.77 1.17 3.78
N ALA A 19 2.46 1.41 3.74
CA ALA A 19 1.79 1.92 2.56
C ALA A 19 2.66 3.01 1.95
N VAL A 20 3.18 2.77 0.73
CA VAL A 20 3.86 3.83 0.00
C VAL A 20 2.81 4.92 -0.10
N GLY A 21 3.07 6.05 0.54
CA GLY A 21 2.23 7.23 0.51
C GLY A 21 2.24 7.81 -0.90
N THR A 22 1.68 7.09 -1.85
CA THR A 22 1.37 7.63 -3.17
C THR A 22 0.02 8.34 -3.17
N GLY A 23 -0.75 8.22 -2.09
CA GLY A 23 -2.05 8.86 -1.81
C GLY A 23 -2.03 10.39 -1.68
N LYS A 24 -1.16 11.08 -2.41
CA LYS A 24 -1.21 12.53 -2.57
C LYS A 24 -2.14 12.84 -3.75
N ASP A 25 -3.07 13.76 -3.56
CA ASP A 25 -4.00 14.24 -4.60
C ASP A 25 -4.91 13.15 -5.23
N GLY A 26 -5.16 12.06 -4.49
CA GLY A 26 -6.04 10.97 -4.93
C GLY A 26 -5.43 10.00 -5.94
N LEU A 27 -4.15 10.17 -6.27
CA LEU A 27 -3.37 9.23 -7.09
C LEU A 27 -2.70 8.19 -6.20
N GLY A 28 -2.28 7.07 -6.77
CA GLY A 28 -1.41 6.13 -6.07
C GLY A 28 -1.72 4.66 -6.24
N VAL A 29 -0.78 3.85 -5.74
CA VAL A 29 -0.84 2.41 -5.65
C VAL A 29 -1.13 2.02 -4.21
N MET A 30 -2.24 1.33 -3.99
CA MET A 30 -2.63 0.85 -2.67
C MET A 30 -2.26 -0.63 -2.52
N PRO A 31 -1.32 -0.99 -1.64
CA PRO A 31 -1.01 -2.38 -1.36
C PRO A 31 -2.12 -3.04 -0.55
N VAL A 32 -2.49 -4.26 -0.94
CA VAL A 32 -3.43 -5.12 -0.22
C VAL A 32 -2.67 -6.38 0.15
N VAL A 33 -2.45 -6.61 1.45
CA VAL A 33 -1.66 -7.73 1.98
C VAL A 33 -2.55 -8.59 2.88
N GLY A 34 -2.27 -9.89 2.94
CA GLY A 34 -2.86 -10.79 3.95
C GLY A 34 -4.30 -11.20 3.64
N LYS A 35 -4.72 -11.13 2.38
CA LYS A 35 -5.98 -11.72 1.92
C LYS A 35 -5.68 -12.91 1.02
N PRO A 36 -6.36 -14.06 1.21
CA PRO A 36 -6.32 -15.14 0.24
C PRO A 36 -6.70 -14.64 -1.15
N VAL A 37 -6.10 -15.21 -2.18
CA VAL A 37 -6.50 -14.93 -3.56
C VAL A 37 -7.91 -15.46 -3.77
N GLY A 38 -8.83 -14.56 -4.10
CA GLY A 38 -10.20 -14.89 -4.41
C GLY A 38 -10.39 -15.19 -5.90
N ASP A 39 -11.64 -15.45 -6.27
CA ASP A 39 -12.05 -15.65 -7.66
C ASP A 39 -11.73 -14.40 -8.53
N PRO A 40 -11.21 -14.55 -9.75
CA PRO A 40 -10.96 -13.42 -10.66
C PRO A 40 -12.15 -12.46 -10.83
N ALA A 41 -13.39 -12.96 -10.77
CA ALA A 41 -14.61 -12.18 -10.95
C ALA A 41 -14.85 -11.12 -9.85
N VAL A 42 -14.23 -11.26 -8.68
CA VAL A 42 -14.36 -10.27 -7.59
C VAL A 42 -13.43 -9.06 -7.78
N TYR A 43 -12.54 -9.10 -8.78
CA TYR A 43 -11.53 -8.08 -8.99
C TYR A 43 -11.88 -7.15 -10.15
N GLY A 44 -11.71 -5.85 -9.92
CA GLY A 44 -11.79 -4.83 -10.97
C GLY A 44 -10.53 -4.79 -11.85
N PRO A 45 -10.59 -4.14 -13.02
CA PRO A 45 -9.47 -4.05 -13.97
C PRO A 45 -8.30 -3.18 -13.48
N ASP A 46 -8.45 -2.51 -12.34
CA ASP A 46 -7.45 -1.68 -11.68
C ASP A 46 -6.48 -2.48 -10.80
N ARG A 47 -6.53 -3.81 -10.87
CA ARG A 47 -5.71 -4.71 -10.06
C ARG A 47 -4.44 -5.13 -10.79
N VAL A 48 -3.34 -5.12 -10.04
CA VAL A 48 -2.09 -5.80 -10.39
C VAL A 48 -1.79 -6.78 -9.27
N PHE A 49 -1.33 -7.98 -9.62
CA PHE A 49 -0.98 -9.01 -8.65
C PHE A 49 0.53 -9.18 -8.60
N LEU A 50 1.10 -9.20 -7.40
CA LEU A 50 2.45 -9.66 -7.17
C LEU A 50 2.39 -11.05 -6.54
N TYR A 51 2.99 -12.01 -7.22
CA TYR A 51 3.20 -13.35 -6.72
C TYR A 51 4.64 -13.52 -6.24
N LEU A 52 4.81 -13.65 -4.93
CA LEU A 52 6.08 -14.04 -4.32
C LEU A 52 6.14 -15.56 -4.28
N TRP A 53 6.97 -16.16 -5.13
CA TRP A 53 7.14 -17.60 -5.22
C TRP A 53 8.43 -18.01 -4.51
N LEU A 54 8.34 -18.91 -3.55
CA LEU A 54 9.48 -19.51 -2.88
C LEU A 54 9.73 -20.89 -3.49
N ASP A 55 10.98 -21.22 -3.80
CA ASP A 55 11.34 -22.54 -4.32
C ASP A 55 10.75 -23.67 -3.44
N GLY A 56 9.92 -24.51 -4.06
CA GLY A 56 9.24 -25.63 -3.39
C GLY A 56 7.87 -25.32 -2.78
N ASP A 57 7.36 -24.09 -2.88
CA ASP A 57 5.99 -23.72 -2.49
C ASP A 57 5.13 -23.42 -3.74
N ASP A 58 4.35 -24.42 -4.17
CA ASP A 58 3.42 -24.35 -5.30
C ASP A 58 1.96 -24.06 -4.86
N SER A 59 1.73 -23.75 -3.58
CA SER A 59 0.39 -23.65 -2.99
C SER A 59 -0.54 -22.64 -3.67
N GLN A 60 0.02 -21.63 -4.34
CA GLN A 60 -0.72 -20.55 -5.00
C GLN A 60 -0.70 -20.63 -6.53
N ASP A 61 0.00 -21.60 -7.14
CA ASP A 61 0.18 -21.68 -8.59
C ASP A 61 -1.15 -21.81 -9.33
N THR A 62 -2.08 -22.59 -8.79
CA THR A 62 -3.43 -22.75 -9.35
C THR A 62 -4.21 -21.42 -9.32
N ALA A 63 -4.15 -20.68 -8.21
CA ALA A 63 -4.83 -19.38 -8.12
C ALA A 63 -4.20 -18.35 -9.07
N VAL A 64 -2.87 -18.32 -9.15
CA VAL A 64 -2.11 -17.42 -10.03
C VAL A 64 -2.37 -17.72 -11.51
N SER A 65 -2.40 -18.99 -11.90
CA SER A 65 -2.72 -19.40 -13.27
C SER A 65 -4.15 -19.00 -13.66
N THR A 66 -5.10 -19.13 -12.74
CA THR A 66 -6.49 -18.69 -12.93
C THR A 66 -6.56 -17.17 -13.14
N LEU A 67 -5.83 -16.38 -12.35
CA LEU A 67 -5.74 -14.92 -12.54
C LEU A 67 -5.13 -14.53 -13.89
N LYS A 68 -4.06 -15.21 -14.31
CA LYS A 68 -3.43 -15.00 -15.62
C LYS A 68 -4.39 -15.34 -16.76
N ALA A 69 -5.12 -16.46 -16.66
CA ALA A 69 -6.10 -16.88 -17.65
C ALA A 69 -7.26 -15.88 -17.76
N ALA A 70 -7.65 -15.25 -16.64
CA ALA A 70 -8.63 -14.17 -16.62
C ALA A 70 -8.09 -12.82 -17.16
N GLY A 71 -6.82 -12.75 -17.58
CA GLY A 71 -6.22 -11.56 -18.20
C GLY A 71 -5.67 -10.53 -17.22
N PHE A 72 -5.59 -10.83 -15.93
CA PHE A 72 -5.00 -9.91 -14.96
C PHE A 72 -3.48 -9.83 -15.11
N PRO A 73 -2.89 -8.63 -14.95
CA PRO A 73 -1.45 -8.48 -14.92
C PRO A 73 -0.88 -9.09 -13.63
N VAL A 74 -0.09 -10.14 -13.78
CA VAL A 74 0.61 -10.81 -12.68
C VAL A 74 2.12 -10.69 -12.84
N ILE A 75 2.77 -10.11 -11.84
CA ILE A 75 4.23 -10.04 -11.71
C ILE A 75 4.64 -11.19 -10.79
N THR A 76 5.62 -12.00 -11.20
CA THR A 76 6.14 -13.09 -10.36
C THR A 76 7.56 -12.76 -9.94
N ALA A 77 7.82 -12.77 -8.63
CA ALA A 77 9.15 -12.65 -8.05
C ALA A 77 9.51 -13.99 -7.39
N ARG A 78 10.54 -14.66 -7.92
CA ARG A 78 11.02 -15.95 -7.42
C ARG A 78 12.11 -15.75 -6.37
N TRP A 79 12.05 -16.52 -5.30
CA TRP A 79 12.93 -16.47 -4.14
C TRP A 79 13.50 -17.87 -3.93
N HIS A 80 14.82 -17.97 -3.83
CA HIS A 80 15.49 -19.23 -3.53
C HIS A 80 15.74 -19.35 -2.02
N ASP A 81 16.17 -18.27 -1.37
CA ASP A 81 16.45 -18.24 0.07
C ASP A 81 16.27 -16.84 0.71
N LEU A 82 16.59 -16.72 2.00
CA LEU A 82 16.50 -15.46 2.76
C LEU A 82 17.44 -14.36 2.26
N SER A 83 18.47 -14.68 1.49
CA SER A 83 19.42 -13.71 0.93
C SER A 83 18.74 -12.84 -0.14
N ASP A 84 17.76 -13.40 -0.84
CA ASP A 84 16.98 -12.68 -1.87
C ASP A 84 16.11 -11.56 -1.27
N LEU A 85 15.76 -11.64 0.02
CA LEU A 85 14.94 -10.65 0.71
C LEU A 85 15.54 -9.24 0.63
N GLY A 86 16.88 -9.12 0.78
CA GLY A 86 17.57 -7.84 0.69
C GLY A 86 17.47 -7.21 -0.70
N GLY A 87 17.61 -8.02 -1.74
CA GLY A 87 17.44 -7.59 -3.13
C GLY A 87 16.03 -7.11 -3.42
N GLN A 88 15.02 -7.79 -2.85
CA GLN A 88 13.62 -7.39 -2.99
C GLN A 88 13.36 -6.04 -2.31
N PHE A 89 13.88 -5.80 -1.11
CA PHE A 89 13.75 -4.48 -0.46
C PHE A 89 14.29 -3.34 -1.32
N PHE A 90 15.46 -3.53 -1.93
CA PHE A 90 16.02 -2.52 -2.83
C PHE A 90 15.16 -2.34 -4.09
N LEU A 91 14.76 -3.44 -4.72
CA LEU A 91 13.93 -3.42 -5.93
C LEU A 91 12.60 -2.70 -5.70
N TRP A 92 11.92 -2.96 -4.58
CA TRP A 92 10.65 -2.32 -4.25
C TRP A 92 10.79 -0.83 -3.92
N GLN A 93 11.90 -0.42 -3.30
CA GLN A 93 12.19 0.99 -3.08
C GLN A 93 12.44 1.73 -4.41
N MET A 94 13.20 1.12 -5.32
CA MET A 94 13.45 1.69 -6.64
C MET A 94 12.17 1.76 -7.47
N ALA A 95 11.39 0.68 -7.51
CA ALA A 95 10.11 0.63 -8.21
C ALA A 95 9.14 1.70 -7.69
N THR A 96 9.14 1.92 -6.37
CA THR A 96 8.38 3.00 -5.73
C THR A 96 8.82 4.38 -6.20
N ALA A 97 10.12 4.65 -6.27
CA ALA A 97 10.65 5.92 -6.73
C ALA A 97 10.29 6.19 -8.20
N VAL A 98 10.42 5.17 -9.06
CA VAL A 98 10.05 5.26 -10.49
C VAL A 98 8.54 5.47 -10.65
N ALA A 99 7.71 4.73 -9.91
CA ALA A 99 6.26 4.91 -9.94
C ALA A 99 5.86 6.32 -9.47
N ALA A 100 6.48 6.84 -8.40
CA ALA A 100 6.25 8.19 -7.92
C ALA A 100 6.61 9.26 -8.96
N HIS A 101 7.73 9.07 -9.67
CA HIS A 101 8.12 9.95 -10.76
C HIS A 101 7.08 9.98 -11.89
N HIS A 102 6.61 8.81 -12.35
CA HIS A 102 5.55 8.74 -13.37
C HIS A 102 4.21 9.32 -12.92
N LEU A 103 3.92 9.23 -11.63
CA LEU A 103 2.73 9.81 -11.01
C LEU A 103 2.89 11.31 -10.68
N ASN A 104 4.07 11.91 -10.96
CA ASN A 104 4.42 13.29 -10.61
C ASN A 104 4.21 13.62 -9.13
N ILE A 105 4.47 12.65 -8.24
CA ILE A 105 4.37 12.81 -6.78
C ILE A 105 5.76 12.72 -6.14
N SER A 106 5.93 13.37 -5.00
CA SER A 106 7.17 13.25 -4.22
C SER A 106 7.15 11.97 -3.37
N PRO A 107 8.02 10.99 -3.63
CA PRO A 107 8.00 9.67 -2.96
C PRO A 107 8.32 9.74 -1.46
N PHE A 108 9.01 10.79 -1.01
CA PHE A 108 9.51 10.93 0.36
C PHE A 108 9.03 12.22 1.04
N SER A 109 7.87 12.73 0.63
CA SER A 109 7.30 13.92 1.27
C SER A 109 6.74 13.60 2.66
N GLN A 110 6.83 14.57 3.57
CA GLN A 110 6.23 14.46 4.91
C GLN A 110 4.77 14.07 4.79
N SER A 111 4.37 13.06 5.57
CA SER A 111 3.03 12.50 5.46
C SER A 111 2.00 13.50 5.99
N GLN A 112 0.78 13.48 5.46
CA GLN A 112 -0.33 14.22 6.06
C GLN A 112 -0.55 13.83 7.53
N ALA A 113 -0.13 12.62 7.93
CA ALA A 113 -0.14 12.20 9.32
C ALA A 113 0.82 12.99 10.20
N ASP A 114 1.96 13.46 9.68
CA ASP A 114 2.88 14.31 10.42
C ASP A 114 2.33 15.73 10.59
N ALA A 115 1.70 16.27 9.54
CA ALA A 115 0.97 17.54 9.61
C ALA A 115 -0.22 17.46 10.59
N LEU A 116 -1.00 16.37 10.54
CA LEU A 116 -2.10 16.12 11.47
C LEU A 116 -1.61 15.97 12.91
N LYS A 117 -0.50 15.26 13.14
CA LYS A 117 0.11 15.14 14.47
C LYS A 117 0.56 16.50 15.00
N ALA A 118 1.11 17.37 14.15
CA ALA A 118 1.49 18.72 14.54
C ALA A 118 0.25 19.52 14.95
N GLN A 119 -0.82 19.48 14.15
CA GLN A 119 -2.10 20.13 14.47
C GLN A 119 -2.73 19.60 15.76
N ILE A 120 -2.68 18.28 16.00
CA ILE A 120 -3.19 17.67 17.23
C ILE A 120 -2.36 18.15 18.43
N ARG A 121 -1.03 18.20 18.33
CA ARG A 121 -0.18 18.70 19.42
C ARG A 121 -0.48 20.15 19.75
N GLU A 122 -0.67 20.98 18.73
CA GLU A 122 -1.03 22.39 18.90
C GLU A 122 -2.39 22.54 19.58
N LEU A 123 -3.39 21.75 19.16
CA LEU A 123 -4.71 21.75 19.79
C LEU A 123 -4.65 21.31 21.26
N VAL A 124 -3.89 20.26 21.57
CA VAL A 124 -3.71 19.78 22.94
C VAL A 124 -3.03 20.84 23.81
N ALA A 125 -2.01 21.53 23.29
CA ALA A 125 -1.34 22.61 24.00
C ALA A 125 -2.29 23.78 24.30
N ARG A 126 -3.17 24.14 23.36
CA ARG A 126 -4.19 25.19 23.58
C ARG A 126 -5.21 24.80 24.64
N ILE A 127 -5.69 23.55 24.63
CA ILE A 127 -6.62 23.04 25.65
C ILE A 127 -5.98 23.09 27.05
N GLN A 128 -4.67 22.85 27.17
CA GLN A 128 -3.98 22.94 28.46
C GLN A 128 -3.94 24.35 29.05
N VAL A 129 -3.93 25.39 28.21
CA VAL A 129 -3.85 26.80 28.63
C VAL A 129 -5.25 27.43 28.78
N GLU A 130 -6.16 27.13 27.85
CA GLU A 130 -7.46 27.80 27.70
C GLU A 130 -8.65 26.94 28.20
N GLY A 131 -8.42 25.70 28.61
CA GLY A 131 -9.46 24.74 28.98
C GLY A 131 -10.33 24.31 27.79
N GLU A 132 -11.53 23.77 28.05
CA GLU A 132 -12.46 23.28 27.01
C GLU A 132 -12.90 24.36 25.99
N SER A 133 -12.67 25.64 26.29
CA SER A 133 -12.99 26.75 25.39
C SER A 133 -12.17 26.77 24.10
N ALA A 134 -11.04 26.06 24.06
CA ALA A 134 -10.17 25.93 22.88
C ALA A 134 -10.64 24.87 21.87
N LEU A 135 -11.64 24.05 22.21
CA LEU A 135 -12.13 23.01 21.31
C LEU A 135 -12.70 23.63 20.03
N PRO A 136 -12.39 23.08 18.85
CA PRO A 136 -13.03 23.51 17.63
C PRO A 136 -14.53 23.27 17.78
N LYS A 137 -15.33 24.32 17.53
CA LYS A 137 -16.79 24.17 17.45
C LYS A 137 -17.09 23.08 16.44
N ALA A 138 -17.86 22.07 16.86
CA ALA A 138 -18.32 21.03 15.95
C ALA A 138 -18.94 21.69 14.71
N PRO A 139 -18.68 21.18 13.49
CA PRO A 139 -19.33 21.70 12.31
C PRO A 139 -20.84 21.67 12.57
N CYS A 140 -21.46 22.86 12.56
CA CYS A 140 -22.90 22.96 12.72
C CYS A 140 -23.51 22.09 11.61
N CYS A 141 -24.34 21.12 12.00
CA CYS A 141 -25.04 20.27 11.05
C CYS A 141 -25.74 21.15 10.01
N PRO A 142 -25.66 20.82 8.71
CA PRO A 142 -26.65 21.29 7.76
C PRO A 142 -28.03 20.71 8.10
#